data_AF-A0A1P8UBW1-F1
#
_entry.id   AF-A0A1P8UBW1-F1
#
_cell.length_a   1.000
_cell.length_b   1.000
_cell.length_c   1.000
_cell.angle_alpha   90.00
_cell.angle_beta   90.00
_cell.angle_gamma   90.00
#
_symmetry.space_group_name_H-M   'P 1'
#
loop_
_entity.id
_entity.type
_entity.pdbx_description
1 polymer ?
#
loop_
_entity_poly.entity_id
_entity_poly.type
_entity_poly.pdbx_seq_one_letter_code
_entity_poly.pdbx_strand_id
1 'polypeptide(L)'
;MTIAVLAVTGGLLTACQPGETPHEARDQLVTTIEDTGALLDVPGWKRASAPTIQECDGGNGVKYGYSYSSPPPDGDHLADANTVANYWRSLGMTVRVDTSSDPVVFATGGPVTGLSFGTGPGNYYIRGSALCVPGNADDLIDEEYNG
;
A
#
# COMPACT_ATOMS: atom_id res chain seq x y z
N MET A 1 -61.64 7.03 -9.76
CA MET A 1 -60.86 6.98 -11.01
C MET A 1 -59.63 6.13 -10.74
N THR A 2 -59.56 4.99 -11.41
CA THR A 2 -58.51 3.97 -11.35
C THR A 2 -57.21 4.49 -11.96
N ILE A 3 -56.05 4.03 -11.46
CA ILE A 3 -54.95 3.42 -12.23
C ILE A 3 -53.90 2.90 -11.24
N ALA A 4 -53.67 1.59 -11.29
CA ALA A 4 -52.50 0.92 -10.73
C ALA A 4 -51.32 1.08 -11.70
N VAL A 5 -50.11 1.27 -11.17
CA VAL A 5 -48.88 1.10 -11.96
C VAL A 5 -47.99 0.08 -11.25
N LEU A 6 -47.93 -1.10 -11.86
CA LEU A 6 -46.84 -2.07 -11.73
C LEU A 6 -45.59 -1.48 -12.38
N ALA A 7 -44.44 -1.48 -11.70
CA ALA A 7 -43.16 -1.56 -12.39
C ALA A 7 -42.09 -2.16 -11.46
N VAL A 8 -41.82 -3.45 -11.65
CA VAL A 8 -40.56 -3.99 -12.21
C VAL A 8 -39.56 -4.33 -11.11
N THR A 9 -39.49 -5.63 -10.85
CA THR A 9 -38.38 -6.34 -10.22
C THR A 9 -37.06 -5.94 -10.89
N GLY A 10 -36.31 -5.05 -10.24
CA GLY A 10 -34.90 -4.81 -10.55
C GLY A 10 -34.07 -5.87 -9.83
N GLY A 11 -33.45 -6.77 -10.61
CA GLY A 11 -32.64 -7.88 -10.11
C GLY A 11 -31.54 -7.40 -9.18
N LEU A 12 -31.25 -8.21 -8.16
CA LEU A 12 -29.99 -8.17 -7.43
C LEU A 12 -28.89 -8.48 -8.44
N LEU A 13 -28.39 -7.46 -9.13
CA LEU A 13 -27.05 -7.49 -9.69
C LEU A 13 -26.14 -7.53 -8.48
N THR A 14 -25.74 -8.73 -8.08
CA THR A 14 -24.56 -8.92 -7.23
C THR A 14 -23.45 -8.19 -7.95
N ALA A 15 -23.14 -6.99 -7.49
CA ALA A 15 -22.04 -6.24 -8.01
C ALA A 15 -20.79 -7.10 -7.77
N CYS A 16 -20.25 -7.71 -8.83
CA CYS A 16 -18.82 -7.60 -9.02
C CYS A 16 -18.59 -6.09 -9.09
N GLN A 17 -18.37 -5.46 -7.94
CA GLN A 17 -17.63 -4.22 -7.92
C GLN A 17 -16.38 -4.52 -8.76
N PRO A 18 -16.03 -3.69 -9.76
CA PRO A 18 -14.70 -3.80 -10.35
C PRO A 18 -13.73 -3.67 -9.19
N GLY A 19 -13.25 -4.82 -8.72
CA GLY A 19 -12.26 -4.91 -7.68
C GLY A 19 -10.99 -4.35 -8.28
N GLU A 20 -10.24 -3.63 -7.46
CA GLU A 20 -8.90 -3.18 -7.78
C GLU A 20 -8.10 -4.32 -8.43
N THR A 21 -7.58 -4.06 -9.62
CA THR A 21 -6.73 -5.01 -10.36
C THR A 21 -5.35 -5.13 -9.69
N PRO A 22 -4.58 -6.19 -9.97
CA PRO A 22 -3.22 -6.30 -9.45
C PRO A 22 -2.33 -5.09 -9.75
N HIS A 23 -2.45 -4.51 -10.95
CA HIS A 23 -1.69 -3.31 -11.32
C HIS A 23 -2.16 -2.05 -10.59
N GLU A 24 -3.47 -1.86 -10.40
CA GLU A 24 -3.98 -0.74 -9.59
C GLU A 24 -3.50 -0.86 -8.14
N ALA A 25 -3.55 -2.07 -7.56
CA ALA A 25 -3.03 -2.33 -6.21
C ALA A 25 -1.52 -2.08 -6.10
N ARG A 26 -0.75 -2.45 -7.13
CA ARG A 26 0.69 -2.12 -7.24
C ARG A 26 0.91 -0.62 -7.27
N ASP A 27 0.20 0.09 -8.14
CA ASP A 27 0.41 1.52 -8.36
C ASP A 27 -0.01 2.32 -7.13
N GLN A 28 -1.08 1.91 -6.45
CA GLN A 28 -1.50 2.46 -5.17
C GLN A 28 -0.45 2.25 -4.07
N LEU A 29 0.16 1.06 -3.99
CA LEU A 29 1.26 0.78 -3.05
C LEU A 29 2.48 1.67 -3.34
N VAL A 30 2.91 1.73 -4.59
CA VAL A 30 4.08 2.51 -5.01
C VAL A 30 3.86 3.99 -4.70
N THR A 31 2.72 4.54 -5.13
CA THR A 31 2.36 5.95 -4.89
C THR A 31 2.33 6.25 -3.39
N THR A 32 1.68 5.41 -2.58
CA THR A 32 1.60 5.63 -1.12
C THR A 32 2.99 5.65 -0.48
N ILE A 33 3.90 4.76 -0.90
CA ILE A 33 5.27 4.68 -0.38
C ILE A 33 6.11 5.87 -0.83
N GLU A 34 6.02 6.27 -2.09
CA GLU A 34 6.82 7.37 -2.64
C GLU A 34 6.33 8.74 -2.15
N ASP A 35 5.02 8.94 -2.03
CA ASP A 35 4.43 10.13 -1.39
C ASP A 35 4.84 10.25 0.08
N THR A 36 4.92 9.12 0.79
CA THR A 36 5.43 9.11 2.17
C THR A 36 6.91 9.54 2.22
N GLY A 37 7.73 9.13 1.25
CA GLY A 37 9.12 9.58 1.15
C GLY A 37 9.24 11.07 0.82
N ALA A 38 8.41 11.56 -0.10
CA ALA A 38 8.37 12.95 -0.52
C ALA A 38 7.93 13.90 0.62
N LEU A 39 7.10 13.42 1.56
CA LEU A 39 6.66 14.19 2.73
C LEU A 39 7.82 14.66 3.62
N LEU A 40 8.91 13.90 3.68
CA LEU A 40 10.02 14.13 4.61
C LEU A 40 11.06 15.13 4.09
N ASP A 41 10.99 15.54 2.81
CA ASP A 41 11.98 16.41 2.15
C ASP A 41 13.44 15.91 2.32
N VAL A 42 13.62 14.59 2.42
CA VAL A 42 14.93 13.94 2.54
C VAL A 42 15.46 13.58 1.15
N PRO A 43 16.67 14.01 0.75
CA PRO A 43 17.23 13.65 -0.54
C PRO A 43 17.72 12.20 -0.54
N GLY A 44 17.81 11.60 -1.73
CA GLY A 44 18.49 10.30 -1.90
C GLY A 44 17.59 9.07 -1.83
N TRP A 45 16.27 9.26 -1.79
CA TRP A 45 15.32 8.18 -1.90
C TRP A 45 15.48 7.39 -3.21
N LYS A 46 15.46 6.07 -3.09
CA LYS A 46 15.58 5.13 -4.21
C LYS A 46 14.85 3.83 -3.90
N ARG A 47 14.31 3.22 -4.95
CA ARG A 47 13.78 1.85 -4.89
C ARG A 47 14.91 0.85 -4.74
N ALA A 48 14.70 -0.17 -3.90
CA ALA A 48 15.66 -1.26 -3.75
C ALA A 48 15.57 -2.27 -4.91
N SER A 49 14.34 -2.51 -5.38
CA SER A 49 14.02 -3.45 -6.46
C SER A 49 12.75 -3.01 -7.17
N ALA A 50 12.29 -3.79 -8.17
CA ALA A 50 10.91 -3.70 -8.61
C ALA A 50 9.92 -4.16 -7.54
N PRO A 51 8.65 -3.68 -7.59
CA PRO A 51 7.57 -4.29 -6.84
C PRO A 51 7.59 -5.79 -7.06
N THR A 52 7.57 -6.55 -5.97
CA THR A 52 7.69 -8.01 -5.96
C THR A 52 6.31 -8.63 -5.98
N ILE A 53 6.06 -9.55 -6.91
CA ILE A 53 4.82 -10.31 -6.99
C ILE A 53 4.82 -11.40 -5.91
N GLN A 54 3.70 -11.55 -5.21
CA GLN A 54 3.50 -12.57 -4.18
C GLN A 54 2.09 -13.12 -4.24
N GLU A 55 1.95 -14.43 -4.07
CA GLU A 55 0.64 -15.05 -3.81
C GLU A 55 0.07 -14.63 -2.45
N CYS A 56 -1.25 -14.61 -2.38
CA CYS A 56 -2.00 -14.45 -1.14
C CYS A 56 -3.32 -15.24 -1.23
N ASP A 57 -4.09 -15.25 -0.14
CA ASP A 57 -5.37 -15.97 -0.05
C ASP A 57 -5.30 -17.46 -0.47
N GLY A 58 -4.23 -18.15 -0.07
CA GLY A 58 -4.01 -19.55 -0.40
C GLY A 58 -3.85 -19.84 -1.90
N GLY A 59 -3.37 -18.86 -2.68
CA GLY A 59 -3.15 -18.98 -4.12
C GLY A 59 -4.29 -18.44 -4.99
N ASN A 60 -5.36 -17.93 -4.39
CA ASN A 60 -6.50 -17.34 -5.12
C ASN A 60 -6.39 -15.82 -5.32
N GLY A 61 -5.31 -15.22 -4.80
CA GLY A 61 -5.06 -13.80 -4.94
C GLY A 61 -3.58 -13.52 -5.10
N VAL A 62 -3.32 -12.30 -5.50
CA VAL A 62 -1.98 -11.76 -5.70
C VAL A 62 -1.86 -10.41 -5.02
N LYS A 63 -0.65 -10.10 -4.57
CA LYS A 63 -0.30 -8.81 -4.00
C LYS A 63 1.12 -8.44 -4.40
N TYR A 64 1.41 -7.14 -4.35
CA TYR A 64 2.76 -6.63 -4.55
C TYR A 64 3.41 -6.25 -3.22
N GLY A 65 4.72 -6.46 -3.11
CA GLY A 65 5.55 -5.89 -2.06
C GLY A 65 6.51 -4.84 -2.63
N TYR A 66 6.69 -3.70 -1.95
CA TYR A 66 7.58 -2.64 -2.42
C TYR A 66 8.40 -2.05 -1.27
N SER A 67 9.62 -1.60 -1.59
CA SER A 67 10.55 -1.01 -0.64
C SER A 67 11.28 0.17 -1.26
N TYR A 68 11.31 1.27 -0.53
CA TYR A 68 11.90 2.55 -0.88
C TYR A 68 12.80 2.99 0.27
N SER A 69 14.00 3.48 -0.02
CA SER A 69 15.00 3.77 1.01
C SER A 69 15.80 5.01 0.68
N SER A 70 16.23 5.73 1.71
CA SER A 70 17.11 6.87 1.59
C SER A 70 18.30 6.70 2.54
N PRO A 71 19.51 7.21 2.21
CA PRO A 71 20.56 7.39 3.21
C PRO A 71 20.01 8.07 4.46
N PRO A 72 20.57 7.78 5.65
CA PRO A 72 20.07 8.35 6.88
C PRO A 72 20.30 9.87 6.82
N PRO A 73 19.25 10.70 6.94
CA PRO A 73 19.45 12.13 7.05
C PRO A 73 20.06 12.46 8.41
N ASP A 74 20.75 13.60 8.48
CA ASP A 74 21.00 14.25 9.76
C ASP A 74 19.67 14.89 10.21
N GLY A 75 19.11 14.50 11.36
CA GLY A 75 17.82 15.04 11.78
C GLY A 75 17.20 14.40 13.02
N ASP A 76 16.00 14.86 13.35
CA ASP A 76 15.19 14.30 14.44
C ASP A 76 14.33 13.15 13.91
N HIS A 77 14.86 11.94 14.08
CA HIS A 77 14.19 10.70 13.66
C HIS A 77 12.78 10.54 14.28
N LEU A 78 12.57 11.03 15.50
CA LEU A 78 11.27 10.93 16.15
C LEU A 78 10.27 11.94 15.55
N ALA A 79 10.73 13.14 15.20
CA ALA A 79 9.90 14.11 14.50
C ALA A 79 9.46 13.58 13.12
N ASP A 80 10.37 12.98 12.37
CA ASP A 80 10.08 12.37 11.07
C ASP A 80 9.10 11.20 11.19
N ALA A 81 9.32 10.32 12.18
CA ALA A 81 8.41 9.22 12.48
C ALA A 81 7.00 9.72 12.83
N ASN A 82 6.89 10.79 13.61
CA ASN A 82 5.59 11.40 13.93
C ASN A 82 4.91 12.03 12.71
N THR A 83 5.69 12.65 11.81
CA THR A 83 5.19 13.20 10.54
C THR A 83 4.58 12.10 9.67
N VAL A 84 5.31 11.00 9.45
CA VAL A 84 4.80 9.83 8.73
C VAL A 84 3.58 9.22 9.41
N ALA A 85 3.63 9.06 10.74
CA ALA A 85 2.51 8.49 11.49
C ALA A 85 1.23 9.31 11.34
N ASN A 86 1.32 10.64 11.35
CA ASN A 86 0.17 11.52 11.15
C ASN A 86 -0.38 11.45 9.73
N TYR A 87 0.51 11.42 8.73
CA TYR A 87 0.11 11.24 7.33
C TYR A 87 -0.64 9.93 7.12
N TRP A 88 -0.11 8.80 7.59
CA TRP A 88 -0.79 7.51 7.46
C TRP A 88 -2.13 7.44 8.21
N ARG A 89 -2.26 8.08 9.37
CA ARG A 89 -3.57 8.22 10.03
C ARG A 89 -4.56 9.01 9.17
N SER A 90 -4.10 10.05 8.46
CA SER A 90 -4.96 10.83 7.56
C SER A 90 -5.47 10.01 6.36
N LEU A 91 -4.73 8.96 5.97
CA LEU A 91 -5.15 7.98 4.96
C LEU A 91 -6.11 6.91 5.51
N GLY A 92 -6.56 7.03 6.77
CA GLY A 92 -7.46 6.08 7.40
C GLY A 92 -6.78 4.81 7.92
N MET A 93 -5.45 4.79 8.04
CA MET A 93 -4.71 3.63 8.55
C MET A 93 -4.70 3.57 10.07
N THR A 94 -4.62 2.36 10.62
CA THR A 94 -4.31 2.15 12.05
C THR A 94 -2.80 2.17 12.23
N VAL A 95 -2.30 3.12 13.03
CA VAL A 95 -0.86 3.42 13.15
C VAL A 95 -0.34 3.21 14.58
N ARG A 96 0.81 2.55 14.70
CA ARG A 96 1.60 2.42 15.93
C ARG A 96 3.02 2.94 15.71
N VAL A 97 3.56 3.68 16.67
CA VAL A 97 4.96 4.11 16.69
C VAL A 97 5.68 3.33 17.77
N ASP A 98 6.82 2.72 17.41
CA ASP A 98 7.73 2.04 18.32
C ASP A 98 8.97 2.89 18.51
N THR A 99 9.28 3.22 19.77
CA THR A 99 10.42 4.07 20.15
C THR A 99 11.36 3.35 21.12
N SER A 100 11.32 2.01 21.14
CA SER A 100 12.25 1.21 21.95
C SER A 100 13.71 1.25 21.43
N SER A 101 13.88 1.63 20.16
CA SER A 101 15.15 1.84 19.46
C SER A 101 15.06 3.08 18.56
N ASP A 102 15.82 3.13 17.44
CA ASP A 102 15.50 4.02 16.31
C ASP A 102 13.99 3.92 16.00
N PRO A 103 13.28 5.05 15.92
CA PRO A 103 11.83 5.05 15.71
C PRO A 103 11.39 4.23 14.50
N VAL A 104 10.34 3.42 14.71
CA VAL A 104 9.68 2.69 13.63
C VAL A 104 8.18 2.93 13.68
N VAL A 105 7.60 3.35 12.57
CA VAL A 105 6.17 3.50 12.39
C VAL A 105 5.64 2.27 11.67
N PHE A 106 4.58 1.68 12.20
CA PHE A 106 3.84 0.59 11.57
C PHE A 106 2.42 1.06 11.27
N ALA A 107 1.91 0.75 10.09
CA ALA A 107 0.53 1.00 9.70
C ALA A 107 -0.11 -0.22 9.08
N THR A 108 -1.42 -0.37 9.31
CA THR A 108 -2.25 -1.43 8.72
C THR A 108 -3.61 -0.87 8.28
N GLY A 109 -4.19 -1.48 7.25
CA GLY A 109 -5.43 -1.02 6.64
C GLY A 109 -5.27 0.23 5.76
N GLY A 110 -6.38 0.76 5.28
CA GLY A 110 -6.39 1.86 4.30
C GLY A 110 -6.11 1.36 2.87
N PRO A 111 -5.35 2.11 2.04
CA PRO A 111 -5.10 1.78 0.63
C PRO A 111 -4.15 0.58 0.40
N VAL A 112 -3.61 -0.02 1.46
CA VAL A 112 -2.62 -1.11 1.41
C VAL A 112 -2.85 -2.08 2.56
N THR A 113 -2.23 -3.27 2.51
CA THR A 113 -2.34 -4.24 3.62
C THR A 113 -1.57 -3.74 4.85
N GLY A 114 -0.38 -3.19 4.64
CA GLY A 114 0.40 -2.58 5.71
C GLY A 114 1.70 -1.95 5.24
N LEU A 115 2.23 -1.05 6.07
CA LEU A 115 3.44 -0.28 5.84
C LEU A 115 4.32 -0.29 7.10
N SER A 116 5.62 -0.13 6.89
CA SER A 116 6.58 0.21 7.95
C SER A 116 7.55 1.27 7.47
N PHE A 117 7.73 2.31 8.27
CA PHE A 117 8.76 3.33 8.09
C PHE A 117 9.75 3.21 9.24
N GLY A 118 10.99 2.88 8.95
CA GLY A 118 12.06 2.83 9.95
C GLY A 118 13.10 3.92 9.69
N THR A 119 13.58 4.52 10.78
CA THR A 119 14.58 5.59 10.72
C THR A 119 16.02 5.10 10.90
N GLY A 120 16.23 3.80 11.12
CA GLY A 120 17.57 3.24 11.30
C GLY A 120 17.60 1.84 11.93
N PRO A 121 18.81 1.33 12.24
CA PRO A 121 20.10 1.98 11.99
C PRO A 121 20.50 1.96 10.51
N GLY A 122 21.18 3.03 10.06
CA GLY A 122 21.91 3.05 8.79
C GLY A 122 21.19 3.64 7.59
N ASN A 123 19.86 3.55 7.48
CA ASN A 123 19.10 4.20 6.41
C ASN A 123 17.64 4.40 6.81
N TYR A 124 16.99 5.38 6.20
CA TYR A 124 15.53 5.45 6.20
C TYR A 124 15.00 4.40 5.23
N TYR A 125 13.92 3.74 5.60
CA TYR A 125 13.21 2.84 4.70
C TYR A 125 11.71 2.90 4.91
N ILE A 126 10.97 2.83 3.80
CA ILE A 126 9.53 2.65 3.76
C ILE A 126 9.29 1.38 2.96
N ARG A 127 8.58 0.42 3.55
CA ARG A 127 8.23 -0.83 2.87
C ARG A 127 6.81 -1.24 3.21
N GLY A 128 6.20 -2.03 2.34
CA GLY A 128 4.89 -2.60 2.62
C GLY A 128 4.40 -3.54 1.55
N SER A 129 3.12 -3.86 1.66
CA SER A 129 2.42 -4.73 0.72
C SER A 129 1.09 -4.12 0.32
N ALA A 130 0.78 -4.22 -0.97
CA ALA A 130 -0.50 -3.86 -1.55
C ALA A 130 -1.63 -4.71 -0.95
N LEU A 131 -2.88 -4.36 -1.27
CA LEU A 131 -4.02 -5.21 -0.97
C LEU A 131 -3.89 -6.55 -1.71
N CYS A 132 -4.40 -7.61 -1.08
CA CYS A 132 -4.57 -8.89 -1.75
C CYS A 132 -5.81 -8.79 -2.64
N VAL A 133 -5.62 -8.93 -3.95
CA VAL A 133 -6.68 -8.83 -4.95
C VAL A 133 -6.76 -10.10 -5.78
N PRO A 134 -7.93 -10.41 -6.39
CA PRO A 134 -8.04 -11.55 -7.28
C PRO A 134 -7.04 -11.48 -8.43
N GLY A 135 -6.33 -12.57 -8.68
CA GLY A 135 -5.33 -12.67 -9.74
C GLY A 135 -4.43 -13.90 -9.57
N ASN A 136 -3.63 -14.19 -10.59
CA ASN A 136 -2.65 -15.28 -10.58
C ASN A 136 -1.24 -14.67 -10.61
N ALA A 137 -0.37 -15.09 -9.70
CA ALA A 137 1.00 -14.61 -9.63
C ALA A 137 1.84 -15.04 -10.85
N ASP A 138 1.63 -16.26 -11.36
CA ASP A 138 2.37 -16.79 -12.51
C ASP A 138 2.06 -15.97 -13.78
N ASP A 139 0.80 -15.60 -13.99
CA ASP A 139 0.40 -14.77 -15.14
C ASP A 139 1.12 -13.41 -15.11
N LEU A 140 1.19 -12.76 -13.94
CA LEU A 140 1.90 -11.48 -13.79
C LEU A 140 3.42 -11.62 -13.94
N ILE A 141 3.99 -12.74 -13.51
CA ILE A 141 5.41 -13.03 -13.68
C ILE A 141 5.73 -13.21 -15.18
N ASP A 142 4.89 -13.95 -15.90
CA ASP A 142 5.03 -14.15 -17.34
C ASP A 142 4.87 -12.83 -18.11
N GLU A 143 3.97 -11.95 -17.69
CA GLU A 143 3.84 -10.59 -18.23
C GLU A 143 5.13 -9.77 -18.01
N GLU A 144 5.73 -9.81 -16.82
CA GLU A 144 6.99 -9.11 -16.54
C GLU A 144 8.18 -9.64 -17.35
N TYR A 145 8.22 -10.95 -17.64
CA TYR A 145 9.28 -11.55 -18.45
C TYR A 145 9.16 -11.29 -19.95
N ASN A 146 7.93 -11.14 -20.46
CA ASN A 146 7.65 -11.03 -21.89
C ASN A 146 7.39 -9.58 -22.37
N GLY A 147 7.36 -8.62 -21.44
CA GLY A 147 7.11 -7.19 -21.70
C GLY A 147 8.32 -6.31 -21.99
#